data_AF-A0A1D2RGX5-F1
#
_entry.id   AF-A0A1D2RGX5-F1
#
_cell.length_a   1.000
_cell.length_b   1.000
_cell.length_c   1.000
_cell.angle_alpha   90.00
_cell.angle_beta   90.00
_cell.angle_gamma   90.00
#
_symmetry.space_group_name_H-M   'P 1'
#
loop_
_entity.id
_entity.type
_entity.pdbx_description
1 polymer ?
#
loop_
_entity_poly.entity_id
_entity_poly.type
_entity_poly.pdbx_seq_one_letter_code
_entity_poly.pdbx_strand_id
1 'polypeptide(L)'
;MAEGKALYTVFFLQMIALTLNIGYLADKLVLMLTIAMVASFISTVVKVKSVTSAHRSHTDVMAFLCSIIADLHFIPAFFIQAFHLMGEESVVEAVALSMGALIANAIAVLIVIIAVAVSLIKEK
;
A
#
# COMPACT_ATOMS: atom_id res chain seq x y z
N MET A 1 -3.76 -22.83 -9.07
CA MET A 1 -2.63 -22.22 -9.84
C MET A 1 -2.78 -20.71 -10.09
N ALA A 2 -4.01 -20.15 -10.10
CA ALA A 2 -4.23 -18.71 -10.29
C ALA A 2 -3.97 -17.86 -9.02
N GLU A 3 -4.26 -18.39 -7.84
CA GLU A 3 -4.15 -17.66 -6.56
C GLU A 3 -2.70 -17.27 -6.20
N GLY A 4 -1.73 -18.15 -6.47
CA GLY A 4 -0.32 -17.84 -6.26
C GLY A 4 0.19 -16.68 -7.13
N LYS A 5 -0.27 -16.56 -8.39
CA LYS A 5 0.14 -15.47 -9.29
C LYS A 5 -0.37 -14.11 -8.81
N ALA A 6 -1.58 -14.08 -8.25
CA ALA A 6 -2.17 -12.86 -7.72
C ALA A 6 -1.39 -12.35 -6.49
N LEU A 7 -0.98 -13.26 -5.59
CA LEU A 7 -0.21 -12.91 -4.39
C LEU A 7 1.16 -12.30 -4.73
N TYR A 8 1.88 -12.90 -5.69
CA TYR A 8 3.16 -12.34 -6.17
C TYR A 8 2.96 -10.97 -6.84
N THR A 9 1.92 -10.82 -7.67
CA THR A 9 1.63 -9.55 -8.34
C THR A 9 1.35 -8.45 -7.32
N VAL A 10 0.55 -8.75 -6.30
CA VAL A 10 0.26 -7.84 -5.18
C VAL A 10 1.53 -7.44 -4.43
N PHE A 11 2.39 -8.40 -4.09
CA PHE A 11 3.64 -8.13 -3.39
C PHE A 11 4.58 -7.21 -4.21
N PHE A 12 4.74 -7.50 -5.51
CA PHE A 12 5.56 -6.67 -6.39
C PHE A 12 4.99 -5.25 -6.55
N LEU A 13 3.68 -5.11 -6.72
CA LEU A 13 3.04 -3.79 -6.81
C LEU A 13 3.18 -2.98 -5.51
N GLN A 14 3.05 -3.63 -4.35
CA GLN A 14 3.26 -2.98 -3.06
C GLN A 14 4.71 -2.50 -2.90
N MET A 15 5.69 -3.31 -3.34
CA MET A 15 7.10 -2.94 -3.29
C MET A 15 7.42 -1.76 -4.21
N ILE A 16 6.84 -1.73 -5.42
CA ILE A 16 6.96 -0.58 -6.34
C ILE A 16 6.36 0.69 -5.71
N ALA A 17 5.18 0.59 -5.11
CA ALA A 17 4.57 1.71 -4.42
C ALA A 17 5.45 2.24 -3.28
N LEU A 18 6.07 1.33 -2.51
CA LEU A 18 6.93 1.70 -1.39
C LEU A 18 8.25 2.36 -1.84
N THR A 19 8.92 1.81 -2.84
CA THR A 19 10.19 2.37 -3.34
C THR A 19 10.00 3.73 -3.98
N LEU A 20 8.91 3.92 -4.73
CA LEU A 20 8.56 5.23 -5.32
C LEU A 20 8.13 6.24 -4.25
N ASN A 21 7.47 5.79 -3.19
CA ASN A 21 7.16 6.67 -2.05
C ASN A 21 8.44 7.18 -1.39
N ILE A 22 9.44 6.31 -1.17
CA ILE A 22 10.75 6.72 -0.64
C ILE A 22 11.44 7.71 -1.60
N GLY A 23 11.37 7.48 -2.91
CA GLY A 23 11.86 8.43 -3.91
C GLY A 23 11.16 9.79 -3.80
N TYR A 24 9.84 9.79 -3.58
CA TYR A 24 9.09 11.00 -3.32
C TYR A 24 9.52 11.71 -2.02
N LEU A 25 9.82 11.00 -0.94
CA LEU A 25 10.33 11.63 0.29
C LEU A 25 11.66 12.37 0.06
N ALA A 26 12.50 11.89 -0.86
CA ALA A 26 13.78 12.50 -1.18
C ALA A 26 13.63 13.72 -2.11
N ASP A 27 13.00 13.53 -3.27
CA ASP A 27 12.96 14.54 -4.34
C ASP A 27 11.66 15.37 -4.37
N LYS A 28 10.66 14.98 -3.58
CA LYS A 28 9.33 15.62 -3.46
C LYS A 28 8.60 15.78 -4.80
N LEU A 29 8.91 14.92 -5.77
CA LEU A 29 8.35 14.97 -7.11
C LEU A 29 6.94 14.36 -7.12
N VAL A 30 5.92 15.17 -7.45
CA VAL A 30 4.51 14.75 -7.55
C VAL A 30 4.32 13.50 -8.43
N LEU A 31 5.14 13.35 -9.49
CA LEU A 31 5.08 12.20 -10.38
C LEU A 31 5.36 10.88 -9.64
N MET A 32 6.37 10.85 -8.76
CA MET A 32 6.71 9.65 -7.98
C MET A 32 5.56 9.28 -7.03
N LEU A 33 4.95 10.29 -6.39
CA LEU A 33 3.79 10.10 -5.52
C LEU A 33 2.57 9.56 -6.28
N THR A 34 2.32 10.08 -7.49
CA THR A 34 1.23 9.62 -8.36
C THR A 34 1.38 8.15 -8.72
N ILE A 35 2.58 7.74 -9.16
CA ILE A 35 2.83 6.35 -9.54
C ILE A 35 2.77 5.43 -8.31
N ALA A 36 3.27 5.88 -7.15
CA ALA A 36 3.15 5.15 -5.89
C ALA A 36 1.69 4.93 -5.49
N MET A 37 0.85 5.98 -5.58
CA MET A 37 -0.58 5.92 -5.32
C MET A 37 -1.27 4.91 -6.26
N VAL A 38 -1.02 5.00 -7.57
CA VAL A 38 -1.64 4.11 -8.56
C VAL A 38 -1.22 2.65 -8.33
N ALA A 39 0.06 2.39 -8.10
CA ALA A 39 0.55 1.04 -7.82
C ALA A 39 -0.07 0.46 -6.54
N SER A 40 -0.19 1.27 -5.48
CA SER A 40 -0.85 0.89 -4.23
C SER A 40 -2.34 0.61 -4.42
N PHE A 41 -3.03 1.45 -5.19
CA PHE A 41 -4.44 1.27 -5.52
C PHE A 41 -4.71 -0.01 -6.33
N ILE A 42 -3.89 -0.27 -7.36
CA ILE A 42 -3.99 -1.52 -8.14
C ILE A 42 -3.77 -2.73 -7.23
N SER A 43 -2.78 -2.67 -6.33
CA SER A 43 -2.55 -3.72 -5.32
C SER A 43 -3.80 -3.97 -4.47
N THR A 44 -4.44 -2.90 -3.97
CA THR A 44 -5.68 -2.99 -3.20
C THR A 44 -6.82 -3.61 -4.01
N VAL A 45 -7.03 -3.19 -5.26
CA VAL A 45 -8.08 -3.75 -6.15
C VAL A 45 -7.86 -5.25 -6.39
N VAL A 46 -6.61 -5.69 -6.54
CA VAL A 46 -6.30 -7.13 -6.68
C VAL A 46 -6.55 -7.88 -5.35
N LYS A 47 -6.23 -7.28 -4.19
CA LYS A 47 -6.54 -7.86 -2.87
C LYS A 47 -8.05 -7.96 -2.61
N VAL A 48 -8.86 -7.00 -3.04
CA VAL A 48 -10.35 -7.06 -2.96
C VAL A 48 -10.86 -8.32 -3.65
N LYS A 49 -10.35 -8.62 -4.85
CA LYS A 49 -10.75 -9.81 -5.60
C LYS A 49 -10.42 -11.09 -4.84
N SER A 50 -9.29 -11.12 -4.14
CA SER A 50 -8.89 -12.25 -3.29
C SER A 50 -9.83 -12.42 -2.08
N VAL A 51 -10.15 -11.33 -1.37
CA VAL A 51 -11.06 -11.35 -0.21
C VAL A 51 -12.51 -11.71 -0.60
N THR A 52 -12.91 -11.51 -1.85
CA THR A 52 -14.27 -11.84 -2.31
C THR A 52 -14.42 -13.33 -2.69
N SER A 53 -13.31 -14.07 -2.83
CA SER A 53 -13.33 -15.50 -3.12
C SER A 53 -13.73 -16.33 -1.90
N ALA A 54 -14.36 -17.49 -2.12
CA ALA A 54 -14.97 -18.35 -1.09
C ALA A 54 -14.00 -18.99 -0.07
N HIS A 55 -12.69 -18.72 -0.17
CA HIS A 55 -11.64 -19.13 0.77
C HIS A 55 -10.98 -17.89 1.39
N ARG A 56 -11.66 -17.27 2.36
CA ARG A 56 -11.11 -16.12 3.10
C ARG A 56 -10.14 -16.59 4.18
N SER A 57 -8.85 -16.39 3.99
CA SER A 57 -7.92 -16.41 5.12
C SER A 57 -8.03 -15.08 5.89
N HIS A 58 -7.96 -15.14 7.21
CA HIS A 58 -7.89 -13.94 8.06
C HIS A 58 -6.72 -13.03 7.64
N THR A 59 -5.65 -13.62 7.09
CA THR A 59 -4.49 -12.93 6.55
C THR A 59 -4.82 -12.04 5.35
N ASP A 60 -5.63 -12.53 4.42
CA ASP A 60 -5.99 -11.79 3.20
C ASP A 60 -6.84 -10.56 3.54
N VAL A 61 -7.73 -10.71 4.52
CA VAL A 61 -8.56 -9.62 5.03
C VAL A 61 -7.68 -8.54 5.69
N MET A 62 -6.72 -8.93 6.53
CA MET A 62 -5.82 -7.97 7.19
C MET A 62 -4.88 -7.26 6.20
N ALA A 63 -4.34 -8.00 5.22
CA ALA A 63 -3.51 -7.44 4.17
C ALA A 63 -4.29 -6.46 3.27
N PHE A 64 -5.56 -6.75 3.02
CA PHE A 64 -6.48 -5.86 2.31
C PHE A 64 -6.78 -4.59 3.10
N LEU A 65 -7.14 -4.70 4.38
CA LEU A 65 -7.40 -3.55 5.24
C LEU A 65 -6.18 -2.62 5.35
N CYS A 66 -4.97 -3.17 5.48
CA CYS A 66 -3.76 -2.34 5.51
C CYS A 66 -3.48 -1.66 4.16
N SER A 67 -3.82 -2.31 3.04
CA SER A 67 -3.71 -1.71 1.71
C SER A 67 -4.65 -0.52 1.53
N ILE A 68 -5.88 -0.64 2.03
CA ILE A 68 -6.86 0.46 2.06
C ILE A 68 -6.34 1.63 2.89
N ILE A 69 -5.76 1.35 4.07
CA ILE A 69 -5.22 2.41 4.94
C ILE A 69 -4.09 3.16 4.21
N ALA A 70 -3.21 2.45 3.50
CA ALA A 70 -2.15 3.09 2.72
C ALA A 70 -2.69 3.99 1.59
N ASP A 71 -3.68 3.51 0.83
CA ASP A 71 -4.32 4.30 -0.23
C ASP A 71 -5.01 5.56 0.32
N LEU A 72 -5.62 5.46 1.51
CA LEU A 72 -6.25 6.59 2.19
C LEU A 72 -5.27 7.71 2.55
N HIS A 73 -3.97 7.42 2.68
CA HIS A 73 -2.93 8.43 2.89
C HIS A 73 -2.34 8.93 1.56
N PHE A 74 -2.21 8.06 0.55
CA PHE A 74 -1.69 8.47 -0.76
C PHE A 74 -2.64 9.39 -1.52
N ILE A 75 -3.94 9.14 -1.48
CA ILE A 75 -4.93 9.94 -2.23
C ILE A 75 -4.90 11.41 -1.76
N PRO A 76 -5.06 11.74 -0.46
CA PRO A 76 -5.01 13.14 -0.05
C PRO A 76 -3.61 13.74 -0.19
N ALA A 77 -2.52 12.97 -0.01
CA ALA A 77 -1.17 13.47 -0.29
C ALA A 77 -1.03 13.94 -1.74
N PHE A 78 -1.54 13.14 -2.68
CA PHE A 78 -1.56 13.51 -4.09
C PHE A 78 -2.41 14.75 -4.35
N PHE A 79 -3.64 14.81 -3.82
CA PHE A 79 -4.52 15.96 -4.06
C PHE A 79 -3.99 17.26 -3.46
N ILE A 80 -3.46 17.22 -2.23
CA ILE A 80 -2.90 18.39 -1.56
C ILE A 80 -1.74 18.96 -2.36
N GLN A 81 -0.82 18.10 -2.82
CA GLN A 81 0.35 18.54 -3.58
C GLN A 81 0.04 18.91 -5.03
N ALA A 82 -0.79 18.13 -5.73
CA ALA A 82 -1.08 18.36 -7.16
C ALA A 82 -1.91 19.63 -7.38
N PHE A 83 -2.84 19.94 -6.48
CA PHE A 83 -3.71 21.11 -6.58
C PHE A 83 -3.28 22.29 -5.72
N HIS A 84 -2.13 22.19 -5.03
CA HIS A 84 -1.61 23.24 -4.14
C HIS A 84 -2.68 23.77 -3.16
N LEU A 85 -3.49 22.87 -2.59
CA LEU A 85 -4.67 23.23 -1.78
C LEU A 85 -4.33 24.08 -0.54
N MET A 86 -3.07 24.03 -0.11
CA MET A 86 -2.55 24.70 1.10
C MET A 86 -1.43 25.72 0.78
N GLY A 87 -1.26 26.12 -0.49
CA GLY A 87 -0.19 27.04 -0.89
C GLY A 87 1.21 26.44 -0.70
N GLU A 88 2.15 27.17 -0.10
CA GLU A 88 3.54 26.72 0.12
C GLU A 88 3.65 25.52 1.09
N GLU A 89 2.67 25.35 1.99
CA GLU A 89 2.63 24.23 2.96
C GLU A 89 2.14 22.91 2.34
N SER A 90 1.63 22.95 1.09
CA SER A 90 1.12 21.76 0.39
C SER A 90 2.15 20.62 0.29
N VAL A 91 3.43 20.96 0.16
CA VAL A 91 4.51 19.98 0.09
C VAL A 91 4.79 19.35 1.46
N VAL A 92 4.73 20.15 2.54
CA VAL A 92 5.01 19.67 3.90
C VAL A 92 3.94 18.67 4.34
N GLU A 93 2.67 19.00 4.12
CA GLU A 93 1.56 18.10 4.44
C GLU A 93 1.54 16.84 3.57
N ALA A 94 1.83 16.97 2.28
CA ALA A 94 1.91 15.82 1.39
C ALA A 94 3.04 14.86 1.81
N VAL A 95 4.18 15.39 2.29
CA VAL A 95 5.25 14.58 2.88
C VAL A 95 4.79 13.92 4.18
N ALA A 96 4.07 14.63 5.05
CA ALA A 96 3.56 14.06 6.29
C ALA A 96 2.58 12.90 6.04
N LEU A 97 1.63 13.05 5.10
CA LEU A 97 0.72 11.97 4.72
C LEU A 97 1.44 10.81 4.03
N SER A 98 2.39 11.11 3.13
CA SER A 98 3.21 10.11 2.47
C SER A 98 4.06 9.29 3.46
N MET A 99 4.52 9.90 4.55
CA MET A 99 5.16 9.21 5.68
C MET A 99 4.19 8.27 6.38
N GLY A 100 2.94 8.70 6.60
CA GLY A 100 1.86 7.84 7.11
C GLY A 100 1.58 6.64 6.19
N ALA A 101 1.56 6.85 4.87
CA ALA A 101 1.42 5.79 3.87
C ALA A 101 2.59 4.80 3.93
N LEU A 102 3.82 5.28 4.13
CA LEU A 102 5.01 4.45 4.30
C LEU A 102 4.88 3.52 5.51
N ILE A 103 4.49 4.07 6.66
CA ILE A 103 4.33 3.32 7.91
C ILE A 103 3.20 2.29 7.79
N ALA A 104 2.05 2.67 7.22
CA ALA A 104 0.93 1.75 6.99
C ALA A 104 1.34 0.56 6.11
N ASN A 105 2.09 0.82 5.04
CA ASN A 105 2.62 -0.24 4.17
C ASN A 105 3.62 -1.15 4.87
N ALA A 106 4.51 -0.61 5.71
CA ALA A 106 5.46 -1.41 6.48
C ALA A 106 4.75 -2.34 7.48
N ILE A 107 3.73 -1.83 8.19
CA ILE A 107 2.91 -2.63 9.11
C ILE A 107 2.15 -3.73 8.35
N ALA A 108 1.62 -3.42 7.16
CA ALA A 108 0.95 -4.41 6.30
C ALA A 108 1.86 -5.62 6.01
N VAL A 109 3.11 -5.35 5.63
CA VAL A 109 4.11 -6.38 5.34
C VAL A 109 4.41 -7.22 6.58
N LEU A 110 4.59 -6.58 7.74
CA LEU A 110 4.84 -7.29 9.00
C LEU A 110 3.69 -8.24 9.38
N ILE A 111 2.44 -7.79 9.26
CA ILE A 111 1.26 -8.61 9.55
C ILE A 111 1.22 -9.83 8.62
N VAL A 112 1.49 -9.65 7.33
CA VAL A 112 1.54 -10.77 6.37
C VAL A 112 2.62 -11.78 6.75
N ILE A 113 3.82 -11.32 7.11
CA ILE A 113 4.92 -12.21 7.53
C ILE A 113 4.53 -13.01 8.78
N ILE A 114 3.98 -12.35 9.81
CA ILE A 114 3.55 -13.00 11.05
C ILE A 114 2.47 -14.04 10.76
N ALA A 115 1.50 -13.68 9.92
CA ALA A 115 0.40 -14.57 9.60
C ALA A 115 0.86 -15.82 8.84
N VAL A 116 1.81 -15.68 7.91
CA VAL A 116 2.43 -16.80 7.21
C VAL A 116 3.24 -17.68 8.18
N ALA A 117 3.99 -17.08 9.10
CA ALA A 117 4.73 -17.84 10.11
C ALA A 117 3.79 -18.66 11.01
N VAL A 118 2.67 -18.07 11.45
CA VAL A 118 1.67 -18.75 12.26
C VAL A 118 0.99 -19.89 11.49
N SER A 119 0.68 -19.71 10.19
CA SER A 119 0.10 -20.79 9.38
C SER A 119 1.03 -21.98 9.23
N LEU A 120 2.34 -21.74 9.06
CA LEU A 120 3.34 -22.81 8.95
C LEU A 120 3.49 -23.62 10.26
N ILE A 121 3.32 -22.97 11.42
CA ILE A 121 3.37 -23.66 12.72
C ILE A 121 2.13 -24.54 12.90
N LYS A 122 0.96 -24.10 12.42
CA LYS A 122 -0.32 -24.82 12.57
C LYS A 122 -0.46 -26.05 11.68
N GLU A 123 0.30 -26.12 10.59
CA GLU A 123 0.31 -27.25 9.64
C GLU A 123 1.21 -28.42 10.11
N LYS A 124 1.96 -28.22 11.20
CA LYS A 124 2.89 -29.19 11.79
C LYS A 124 2.30 -29.86 13.02
#